data_AF-A0A1C3H2L3-F1
#
_entry.id   AF-A0A1C3H2L3-F1
#
_cell.length_a   1.000
_cell.length_b   1.000
_cell.length_c   1.000
_cell.angle_alpha   90.00
_cell.angle_beta   90.00
_cell.angle_gamma   90.00
#
_symmetry.space_group_name_H-M   'P 1'
#
loop_
_entity.id
_entity.type
_entity.pdbx_description
1 polymer ?
#
loop_
_entity_poly.entity_id
_entity_poly.type
_entity_poly.pdbx_seq_one_letter_code
_entity_poly.pdbx_strand_id
1 'polypeptide(L)'
;MVRPAKDKQESSDWLWQELEKRKSPVQRAELYQPIEGHWQEIAHEIRPLADLGKFNPQEQVDAVLQEYPEADGFLPMMGGDLDMTVLLSNKEQKILKVVDLRPW
;
A
#
# COMPACT_ATOMS: atom_id res chain seq x y z
N MET A 1 -8.44 0.31 -1.35
CA MET A 1 -8.53 1.79 -1.26
C MET A 1 -9.69 2.19 -0.36
N VAL A 2 -9.68 3.40 0.22
CA VAL A 2 -10.79 3.89 1.05
C VAL A 2 -11.88 4.47 0.16
N ARG A 3 -13.14 4.05 0.36
CA ARG A 3 -14.27 4.56 -0.43
C ARG A 3 -14.41 6.08 -0.25
N PRO A 4 -14.83 6.81 -1.30
CA PRO A 4 -15.21 8.20 -1.13
C PRO A 4 -16.45 8.32 -0.22
N ALA A 5 -16.61 9.50 0.38
CA ALA A 5 -17.86 9.87 1.05
C ALA A 5 -18.99 9.91 0.02
N LYS A 6 -20.18 9.45 0.42
CA LYS A 6 -21.37 9.37 -0.44
C LYS A 6 -21.92 10.75 -0.77
N ASP A 7 -21.80 11.68 0.17
CA ASP A 7 -22.32 13.05 0.04
C ASP A 7 -21.55 14.03 0.96
N LYS A 8 -21.96 15.31 0.91
CA LYS A 8 -21.36 16.38 1.72
C LYS A 8 -21.62 16.20 3.22
N GLN A 9 -22.72 15.55 3.59
CA GLN A 9 -23.05 15.33 4.99
C GLN A 9 -22.10 14.29 5.59
N GLU A 10 -21.95 13.15 4.92
CA GLU A 10 -21.03 12.09 5.36
C GLU A 10 -19.59 12.60 5.42
N SER A 11 -19.18 13.44 4.45
CA SER A 11 -17.86 14.08 4.47
C SER A 11 -17.68 14.99 5.71
N SER A 12 -18.68 15.81 6.04
CA SER A 12 -18.63 16.65 7.24
C SER A 12 -18.62 15.81 8.52
N ASP A 13 -19.41 14.75 8.58
CA ASP A 13 -19.47 13.86 9.75
C ASP A 13 -18.13 13.16 9.98
N TRP A 14 -17.44 12.74 8.91
CA TRP A 14 -16.10 12.15 9.00
C TRP A 14 -15.08 13.14 9.56
N LEU A 15 -15.10 14.39 9.11
CA LEU A 15 -14.22 15.44 9.62
C LEU A 15 -14.45 15.67 11.11
N TRP A 16 -15.71 15.76 11.57
CA TRP A 16 -16.01 15.92 12.99
C TRP A 16 -15.53 14.73 13.82
N GLN A 17 -15.73 13.51 13.34
CA GLN A 17 -15.24 12.31 14.02
C GLN A 17 -13.71 12.27 14.11
N GLU A 18 -13.00 12.70 13.07
CA GLU A 18 -11.54 12.77 13.08
C GLU A 18 -11.03 13.81 14.07
N LEU A 19 -11.67 14.99 14.15
CA LEU A 19 -11.34 16.03 15.13
C LEU A 19 -11.58 15.57 16.59
N GLU A 20 -12.69 14.87 16.84
CA GLU A 20 -13.05 14.42 18.19
C GLU A 20 -12.28 13.18 18.64
N LYS A 21 -12.22 12.16 17.78
CA LYS A 21 -11.73 10.82 18.13
C LYS A 21 -10.29 10.58 17.68
N ARG A 22 -9.70 11.50 16.91
CA ARG A 22 -8.38 11.36 16.26
C ARG A 22 -8.26 10.09 15.41
N LYS A 23 -9.38 9.63 14.84
CA LYS A 23 -9.43 8.46 13.96
C LYS A 23 -9.78 8.90 12.55
N SER A 24 -8.81 8.78 11.65
CA SER A 24 -8.97 9.14 10.25
C SER A 24 -9.78 8.08 9.48
N PRO A 25 -10.48 8.43 8.38
CA PRO A 25 -11.13 7.45 7.51
C PRO A 25 -10.21 6.31 7.05
N VAL A 26 -8.92 6.58 6.87
CA VAL A 26 -7.93 5.54 6.49
C VAL A 26 -7.68 4.51 7.59
N GLN A 27 -8.08 4.78 8.83
CA GLN A 27 -7.95 3.84 9.95
C GLN A 27 -9.23 3.00 10.14
N ARG A 28 -10.22 3.15 9.26
CA ARG A 28 -11.54 2.51 9.35
C ARG A 28 -11.66 1.39 8.32
N ALA A 29 -11.45 0.15 8.77
CA ALA A 29 -11.44 -1.03 7.92
C ALA A 29 -12.74 -1.19 7.09
N GLU A 30 -13.88 -0.79 7.64
CA GLU A 30 -15.18 -0.87 6.96
C GLU A 30 -15.33 0.09 5.76
N LEU A 31 -14.41 1.04 5.59
CA LEU A 31 -14.40 1.95 4.45
C LEU A 31 -13.55 1.41 3.29
N TYR A 32 -12.82 0.31 3.46
CA TYR A 32 -11.99 -0.24 2.38
C TYR A 32 -12.83 -0.96 1.33
N GLN A 33 -12.51 -0.68 0.07
CA GLN A 33 -13.07 -1.35 -1.10
C GLN A 33 -12.18 -2.53 -1.53
N PRO A 34 -12.76 -3.56 -2.17
CA PRO A 34 -12.01 -4.64 -2.82
C PRO A 34 -10.95 -4.10 -3.79
N ILE A 35 -9.91 -4.90 -4.03
CA ILE A 35 -8.85 -4.54 -4.99
C ILE A 35 -9.37 -4.70 -6.43
N GLU A 36 -10.25 -5.69 -6.64
CA GLU A 36 -10.86 -6.00 -7.91
C GLU A 36 -11.59 -4.78 -8.48
N GLY A 37 -11.20 -4.37 -9.70
CA GLY A 37 -11.76 -3.21 -10.37
C GLY A 37 -11.10 -1.86 -10.03
N HIS A 38 -10.17 -1.83 -9.07
CA HIS A 38 -9.51 -0.61 -8.60
C HIS A 38 -7.99 -0.58 -8.86
N TRP A 39 -7.50 -1.45 -9.76
CA TRP A 39 -6.06 -1.56 -10.03
C TRP A 39 -5.43 -0.29 -10.60
N GLN A 40 -6.17 0.48 -11.40
CA GLN A 40 -5.66 1.75 -11.95
C GLN A 40 -5.21 2.72 -10.86
N GLU A 41 -5.92 2.74 -9.73
CA GLU A 41 -5.60 3.61 -8.60
C GLU A 41 -4.38 3.11 -7.86
N ILE A 42 -4.27 1.78 -7.69
CA ILE A 42 -3.09 1.13 -7.12
C ILE A 42 -1.87 1.41 -8.00
N ALA A 43 -2.02 1.33 -9.32
CA ALA A 43 -0.93 1.47 -10.28
C ALA A 43 -0.20 2.82 -10.20
N HIS A 44 -0.90 3.88 -9.79
CA HIS A 44 -0.30 5.21 -9.60
C HIS A 44 0.63 5.30 -8.39
N GLU A 45 0.45 4.42 -7.40
CA GLU A 45 1.25 4.41 -6.16
C GLU A 45 2.43 3.44 -6.23
N ILE A 46 2.52 2.63 -7.29
CA ILE A 46 3.58 1.62 -7.48
C ILE A 46 4.93 2.32 -7.63
N ARG A 47 5.89 1.86 -6.83
CA ARG A 47 7.29 2.29 -6.88
C ARG A 47 8.16 1.27 -7.63
N PRO A 48 9.22 1.73 -8.32
CA PRO A 48 10.12 0.84 -9.03
C PRO A 48 10.97 0.02 -8.06
N LEU A 49 11.15 -1.28 -8.31
CA LEU A 49 11.93 -2.18 -7.45
C LEU A 49 13.36 -1.68 -7.17
N ALA A 50 13.97 -0.95 -8.10
CA ALA A 50 15.29 -0.36 -7.94
C ALA A 50 15.38 0.61 -6.73
N ASP A 51 14.27 1.18 -6.28
CA ASP A 51 14.25 2.08 -5.12
C ASP A 51 14.46 1.33 -3.79
N LEU A 52 14.24 0.02 -3.74
CA LEU A 52 14.44 -0.78 -2.52
C LEU A 52 15.90 -0.77 -2.07
N GLY A 53 16.85 -0.75 -3.01
CA GLY A 53 18.29 -0.70 -2.71
C GLY A 53 18.74 0.60 -2.02
N LYS A 54 17.89 1.64 -1.97
CA LYS A 54 18.20 2.90 -1.25
C LYS A 54 18.14 2.73 0.27
N PHE A 55 17.35 1.77 0.75
CA PHE A 55 17.01 1.61 2.17
C PHE A 55 17.33 0.22 2.72
N ASN A 56 17.76 -0.70 1.85
CA ASN A 56 18.04 -2.08 2.18
C ASN A 56 19.41 -2.50 1.62
N PRO A 57 20.14 -3.42 2.29
CA PRO A 57 21.31 -4.06 1.70
C PRO A 57 20.96 -4.73 0.38
N GLN A 58 21.78 -4.50 -0.66
CA GLN A 58 21.51 -5.02 -2.00
C GLN A 58 21.37 -6.54 -2.02
N GLU A 59 22.21 -7.27 -1.28
CA GLU A 59 22.16 -8.73 -1.18
C GLU A 59 20.80 -9.23 -0.65
N GLN A 60 20.19 -8.49 0.28
CA GLN A 60 18.87 -8.83 0.82
C GLN A 60 17.76 -8.58 -0.21
N VAL A 61 17.85 -7.46 -0.94
CA VAL A 61 16.90 -7.15 -2.03
C VAL A 61 16.98 -8.23 -3.11
N ASP A 62 18.19 -8.58 -3.55
CA ASP A 62 18.40 -9.56 -4.60
C ASP A 62 17.89 -10.95 -4.20
N ALA A 63 18.14 -11.39 -2.96
CA ALA A 63 17.63 -12.66 -2.45
C ALA A 63 16.10 -12.71 -2.47
N VAL A 64 15.43 -11.63 -2.02
CA VAL A 64 13.97 -11.56 -2.04
C VAL A 64 13.44 -11.53 -3.48
N LEU A 65 14.02 -10.74 -4.37
CA LEU A 65 13.54 -10.63 -5.76
C LEU A 65 13.77 -11.91 -6.57
N GLN A 66 14.75 -12.75 -6.21
CA GLN A 66 14.92 -14.08 -6.80
C GLN A 66 13.78 -15.04 -6.46
N GLU A 67 13.15 -14.90 -5.29
CA GLU A 67 11.98 -15.71 -4.90
C GLU A 67 10.70 -15.26 -5.62
N TYR A 68 10.63 -14.01 -6.08
CA TYR A 68 9.46 -13.41 -6.74
C TYR A 68 9.84 -12.80 -8.10
N PRO A 69 10.28 -13.61 -9.09
CA PRO A 69 10.74 -13.12 -10.40
C PRO A 69 9.65 -12.40 -11.21
N GLU A 70 8.38 -12.60 -10.88
CA GLU A 70 7.23 -11.93 -11.49
C GLU A 70 6.96 -10.52 -10.95
N ALA A 71 7.67 -10.10 -9.90
CA ALA A 71 7.55 -8.75 -9.35
C ALA A 71 8.08 -7.70 -10.32
N ASP A 72 7.31 -6.64 -10.55
CA ASP A 72 7.71 -5.51 -11.40
C ASP A 72 7.55 -4.15 -10.69
N GLY A 73 7.11 -4.16 -9.44
CA GLY A 73 6.97 -2.98 -8.61
C GLY A 73 6.63 -3.33 -7.16
N PHE A 74 6.57 -2.31 -6.33
CA PHE A 74 6.18 -2.47 -4.94
C PHE A 74 5.32 -1.31 -4.43
N LEU A 75 4.59 -1.58 -3.34
CA LEU A 75 3.93 -0.55 -2.54
C LEU A 75 4.56 -0.51 -1.15
N PRO A 76 4.73 0.69 -0.57
CA PRO A 76 5.04 0.81 0.84
C PRO A 76 3.88 0.33 1.71
N MET A 77 4.17 -0.37 2.79
CA MET A 77 3.23 -0.67 3.86
C MET A 77 3.74 -0.08 5.17
N MET A 78 2.96 0.85 5.73
CA MET A 78 3.24 1.35 7.07
C MET A 78 2.88 0.28 8.09
N GLY A 79 3.85 -0.16 8.88
CA GLY A 79 3.67 -1.16 9.91
C GLY A 79 3.49 -0.54 11.29
N GLY A 80 3.20 -1.39 12.29
CA GLY A 80 3.14 -0.94 13.68
C GLY A 80 4.53 -0.61 14.24
N ASP A 81 5.44 -1.58 14.16
CA ASP A 81 6.82 -1.42 14.64
C ASP A 81 7.80 -1.10 13.49
N LEU A 82 7.58 -1.72 12.34
CA LEU A 82 8.48 -1.66 11.19
C LEU A 82 7.68 -1.57 9.89
N ASP A 83 8.06 -0.63 9.04
CA ASP A 83 7.48 -0.48 7.70
C ASP A 83 8.00 -1.57 6.77
N MET A 84 7.12 -2.11 5.95
CA MET A 84 7.39 -3.25 5.09
C MET A 84 7.11 -2.93 3.63
N THR A 85 7.47 -3.85 2.74
CA THR A 85 7.26 -3.74 1.31
C THR A 85 6.22 -4.77 0.85
N VAL A 86 5.28 -4.33 0.03
CA VAL A 86 4.34 -5.22 -0.67
C VAL A 86 4.83 -5.37 -2.11
N LEU A 87 5.34 -6.55 -2.46
CA LEU A 87 5.68 -6.91 -3.83
C LEU A 87 4.42 -7.24 -4.62
N LEU A 88 4.41 -6.82 -5.87
CA LEU A 88 3.30 -7.01 -6.79
C LEU A 88 3.80 -7.18 -8.22
N SER A 89 2.92 -7.73 -9.05
CA SER A 89 3.02 -7.71 -10.50
C SER A 89 1.95 -6.77 -11.04
N ASN A 90 2.37 -5.60 -11.51
CA ASN A 90 1.54 -4.61 -12.18
C ASN A 90 1.03 -5.13 -13.52
N LYS A 91 1.86 -5.88 -14.25
CA LYS A 91 1.46 -6.55 -15.49
C LYS A 91 0.31 -7.53 -15.27
N GLU A 92 0.38 -8.34 -14.23
CA GLU A 92 -0.66 -9.34 -13.91
C GLU A 92 -1.76 -8.82 -12.99
N GLN A 93 -1.67 -7.55 -12.56
CA GLN A 93 -2.58 -6.92 -11.60
C GLN A 93 -2.74 -7.72 -10.30
N LYS A 94 -1.61 -8.16 -9.74
CA LYS A 94 -1.57 -9.15 -8.67
C LYS A 94 -0.65 -8.74 -7.53
N ILE A 95 -1.14 -8.84 -6.30
CA ILE A 95 -0.30 -8.76 -5.10
C ILE A 95 0.40 -10.11 -4.92
N LEU A 96 1.72 -10.08 -4.76
CA LEU A 96 2.55 -11.28 -4.65
C LEU A 96 2.81 -11.61 -3.17
N LYS A 97 3.38 -10.66 -2.42
CA LYS A 97 3.83 -10.92 -1.05
C LYS A 97 4.09 -9.64 -0.26
N VAL A 98 3.85 -9.68 1.05
CA VAL A 98 4.45 -8.72 2.00
C VAL A 98 5.80 -9.26 2.46
N VAL A 99 6.87 -8.52 2.19
CA VAL A 99 8.26 -8.91 2.47
C VAL A 99 8.91 -7.95 3.45
N ASP A 100 9.87 -8.46 4.22
CA ASP A 100 10.62 -7.68 5.20
C ASP A 100 11.75 -6.88 4.54
N LEU A 101 11.35 -5.92 3.71
CA LEU A 101 12.19 -4.86 3.14
C LEU A 101 11.63 -3.50 3.54
N ARG A 102 12.50 -2.50 3.66
CA ARG A 102 12.15 -1.14 4.02
C ARG A 102 11.80 -0.30 2.80
N PRO A 103 10.64 0.36 2.77
CA PRO A 103 10.23 1.17 1.63
C PRO A 103 10.80 2.61 1.60
N TRP A 104 11.44 3.07 2.69
CA TRP A 104 12.06 4.38 2.91
C TRP A 104 13.09 4.35 4.05
#